data_AF-A0A9D2RYR9-F1
#
_entry.id   AF-A0A9D2RYR9-F1
#
_cell.length_a   1.000
_cell.length_b   1.000
_cell.length_c   1.000
_cell.angle_alpha   90.00
_cell.angle_beta   90.00
_cell.angle_gamma   90.00
#
_symmetry.space_group_name_H-M   'P 1'
#
loop_
_entity.id
_entity.type
_entity.pdbx_description
1 polymer ?
#
loop_
_entity_poly.entity_id
_entity_poly.type
_entity_poly.pdbx_seq_one_letter_code
_entity_poly.pdbx_strand_id
1 'polypeptide(L)'
;MICPKCGRTVPDGAPCPCGAPVLSSNPAVNLMKTLGSSPKFLTAAILYSVTVLFNLLASFGASDVISTLYYYGANYGFDPDVFYPMMSALEGSTVVSAVIGAIPSILLAVGMWLFYTTCRNTQSGNVSTVGLTICKVITVINLVLLCCVVLFLVAMVMIFIIAFAGMGEINYYSYSDGYYGATSAAFVITLLVIVSLIVAAVLALVIAYTVSILRAINRIKGSALNGAPDNRISRFLTGFMMVIGVLTCLGGLFSLIASPVAGIASLASGVCCVLMSLLLGEYRAKMTMLLYPPVQPMYSNMPPYTNVPPQQPGGSQGPNP
;
A
#
# COMPACT_ATOMS: atom_id res chain seq x y z
N MET A 1 -3.39 -4.08 44.96
CA MET A 1 -4.19 -5.34 44.88
C MET A 1 -3.34 -6.55 44.43
N ILE A 2 -3.62 -7.77 44.90
CA ILE A 2 -2.95 -9.00 44.42
C ILE A 2 -3.63 -9.49 43.13
N CYS A 3 -2.86 -9.74 42.05
CA CYS A 3 -3.43 -10.27 40.80
C CYS A 3 -3.96 -11.71 41.03
N PRO A 4 -5.25 -12.00 40.75
CA PRO A 4 -5.83 -13.33 40.94
C PRO A 4 -5.25 -14.40 40.00
N LYS A 5 -4.51 -13.99 38.95
CA LYS A 5 -3.85 -14.91 38.00
C LYS A 5 -2.37 -15.18 38.29
N CYS A 6 -1.64 -14.27 38.95
CA CYS A 6 -0.19 -14.43 39.16
C CYS A 6 0.28 -14.22 40.60
N GLY A 7 -0.62 -13.93 41.54
CA GLY A 7 -0.30 -13.82 42.97
C GLY A 7 0.60 -12.65 43.35
N ARG A 8 1.05 -11.82 42.39
CA ARG A 8 1.90 -10.65 42.67
C ARG A 8 1.08 -9.47 43.19
N THR A 9 1.64 -8.77 44.16
CA THR A 9 1.15 -7.46 44.62
C THR A 9 1.42 -6.43 43.52
N VAL A 10 0.36 -5.84 43.00
CA VAL A 10 0.43 -4.78 41.99
C VAL A 10 -0.04 -3.48 42.65
N PRO A 11 0.72 -2.37 42.54
CA PRO A 11 0.29 -1.07 43.03
C PRO A 11 -0.98 -0.63 42.31
N ASP A 12 -1.93 -0.05 43.05
CA ASP A 12 -3.27 0.21 42.56
C ASP A 12 -3.26 1.12 41.33
N GLY A 13 -3.92 0.68 40.25
CA GLY A 13 -3.96 1.40 38.96
C GLY A 13 -2.94 0.94 37.91
N ALA A 14 -1.96 0.10 38.25
CA ALA A 14 -1.06 -0.49 37.25
C ALA A 14 -1.69 -1.74 36.61
N PRO A 15 -1.75 -1.83 35.26
CA PRO A 15 -2.23 -3.03 34.59
C PRO A 15 -1.29 -4.20 34.92
N CYS A 16 -1.84 -5.21 35.56
CA CYS A 16 -1.11 -6.40 35.93
C CYS A 16 -0.69 -7.18 34.65
N PRO A 17 0.59 -7.53 34.47
CA PRO A 17 1.10 -8.20 33.26
C PRO A 17 0.53 -9.63 33.06
N CYS A 18 -0.29 -10.12 33.99
CA CYS A 18 -1.03 -11.38 33.95
C CYS A 18 -2.37 -11.29 33.20
N GLY A 19 -2.87 -10.08 32.90
CA GLY A 19 -4.21 -9.86 32.31
C GLY A 19 -4.26 -9.93 30.78
N ALA A 20 -3.16 -9.56 30.11
CA ALA A 20 -2.98 -9.72 28.67
C ALA A 20 -1.63 -10.45 28.47
N PRO A 21 -1.55 -11.50 27.63
CA PRO A 21 -0.26 -12.09 27.32
C PRO A 21 0.62 -11.00 26.73
N VAL A 22 1.64 -10.56 27.47
CA VAL A 22 2.67 -9.67 26.92
C VAL A 22 3.44 -10.50 25.90
N LEU A 23 3.16 -10.30 24.60
CA LEU A 23 3.86 -11.03 23.52
C LEU A 23 5.32 -10.60 23.40
N SER A 24 5.70 -9.49 24.05
CA SER A 24 7.06 -8.97 24.18
C SER A 24 7.18 -8.11 25.45
N SER A 25 8.35 -8.12 26.07
CA SER A 25 8.70 -7.23 27.19
C SER A 25 8.84 -5.76 26.77
N ASN A 26 9.07 -5.49 25.47
CA ASN A 26 9.16 -4.13 24.94
C ASN A 26 7.77 -3.64 24.49
N PRO A 27 7.29 -2.47 24.97
CA PRO A 27 5.95 -1.98 24.67
C PRO A 27 5.73 -1.67 23.18
N ALA A 28 6.74 -1.17 22.46
CA ALA A 28 6.64 -0.90 21.02
C ALA A 28 6.54 -2.20 20.21
N VAL A 29 7.34 -3.21 20.57
CA VAL A 29 7.31 -4.53 19.91
C VAL A 29 6.01 -5.26 20.24
N ASN A 30 5.52 -5.16 21.49
CA ASN A 30 4.24 -5.73 21.89
C ASN A 30 3.07 -5.08 21.12
N LEU A 31 3.13 -3.77 20.89
CA LEU A 31 2.18 -3.07 20.04
C LEU A 31 2.17 -3.62 18.61
N MET A 32 3.35 -3.76 17.99
CA MET A 32 3.48 -4.31 16.64
C MET A 32 2.92 -5.72 16.55
N LYS A 33 3.21 -6.58 17.53
CA LYS A 33 2.64 -7.92 17.58
C LYS A 33 1.13 -7.91 17.73
N THR A 34 0.59 -7.03 18.56
CA THR A 34 -0.86 -6.89 18.75
C THR A 34 -1.56 -6.42 17.47
N LEU A 35 -0.98 -5.43 16.76
CA LEU A 35 -1.52 -4.93 15.50
C LEU A 35 -1.35 -5.92 14.35
N GLY A 36 -0.18 -6.57 14.26
CA GLY A 36 0.13 -7.55 13.21
C GLY A 36 -0.60 -8.88 13.38
N SER A 37 -1.00 -9.26 14.60
CA SER A 37 -1.85 -10.43 14.86
C SER A 37 -3.35 -10.09 14.90
N SER A 38 -3.71 -8.81 14.71
CA SER A 38 -5.10 -8.36 14.77
C SER A 38 -5.96 -8.99 13.67
N PRO A 39 -7.28 -9.18 13.90
CA PRO A 39 -8.18 -9.71 12.87
C PRO A 39 -8.24 -8.82 11.63
N LYS A 40 -8.05 -7.50 11.78
CA LYS A 40 -7.98 -6.54 10.65
C LYS A 40 -6.82 -6.84 9.71
N PHE A 41 -5.63 -7.15 10.26
CA PHE A 41 -4.47 -7.51 9.46
C PHE A 41 -4.64 -8.88 8.79
N LEU A 42 -5.22 -9.84 9.50
CA LEU A 42 -5.55 -11.16 8.94
C LEU A 42 -6.51 -11.03 7.74
N THR A 43 -7.59 -10.25 7.89
CA THR A 43 -8.54 -10.01 6.79
C THR A 43 -7.85 -9.34 5.60
N ALA A 44 -6.97 -8.36 5.84
CA ALA A 44 -6.20 -7.74 4.76
C ALA A 44 -5.29 -8.74 4.02
N ALA A 45 -4.60 -9.63 4.75
CA ALA A 45 -3.76 -10.66 4.16
C ALA A 45 -4.56 -11.68 3.31
N ILE A 46 -5.75 -12.08 3.78
CA ILE A 46 -6.66 -12.96 3.04
C ILE A 46 -7.16 -12.26 1.77
N LEU A 47 -7.66 -11.03 1.87
CA LEU A 47 -8.18 -10.28 0.72
C LEU A 47 -7.11 -10.01 -0.33
N TYR A 48 -5.87 -9.71 0.10
CA TYR A 48 -4.76 -9.56 -0.83
C TYR A 48 -4.44 -10.88 -1.55
N SER A 49 -4.45 -12.00 -0.84
CA SER A 49 -4.26 -13.33 -1.45
C SER A 49 -5.37 -13.67 -2.45
N VAL A 50 -6.63 -13.36 -2.12
CA VAL A 50 -7.78 -13.47 -3.03
C VAL A 50 -7.58 -12.60 -4.27
N THR A 51 -7.13 -11.36 -4.10
CA THR A 51 -6.84 -10.46 -5.23
C THR A 51 -5.83 -11.08 -6.19
N VAL A 52 -4.72 -11.64 -5.67
CA VAL A 52 -3.69 -12.29 -6.50
C VAL A 52 -4.25 -13.50 -7.24
N LEU A 53 -5.02 -14.35 -6.55
CA LEU A 53 -5.63 -15.54 -7.15
C LEU A 53 -6.60 -15.16 -8.28
N PHE A 54 -7.51 -14.22 -8.03
CA PHE A 54 -8.50 -13.82 -9.02
C PHE A 54 -7.87 -13.06 -10.20
N ASN A 55 -6.79 -12.30 -9.98
CA ASN A 55 -6.05 -11.69 -11.09
C ASN A 55 -5.37 -12.74 -11.97
N LEU A 56 -4.81 -13.80 -11.39
CA LEU A 56 -4.29 -14.93 -12.15
C LEU A 56 -5.40 -15.64 -12.93
N LEU A 57 -6.56 -15.89 -12.30
CA LEU A 57 -7.71 -16.48 -12.97
C LEU A 57 -8.24 -15.60 -14.12
N ALA A 58 -8.29 -14.29 -13.92
CA ALA A 58 -8.67 -13.33 -14.96
C ALA A 58 -7.70 -13.35 -16.13
N SER A 59 -6.41 -13.63 -15.87
CA SER A 59 -5.39 -13.70 -16.92
C SER A 59 -5.56 -14.93 -17.82
N PHE A 60 -6.12 -16.03 -17.31
CA PHE A 60 -6.48 -17.20 -18.12
C PHE A 60 -7.70 -16.97 -19.02
N GLY A 61 -8.56 -15.99 -18.71
CA GLY A 61 -9.74 -15.65 -19.51
C GLY A 61 -9.50 -14.57 -20.58
N ALA A 62 -8.27 -14.05 -20.71
CA ALA A 62 -7.97 -12.94 -21.61
C ALA A 62 -7.91 -13.31 -23.10
N SER A 63 -7.94 -14.62 -23.44
CA SER A 63 -7.92 -15.12 -24.82
C SER A 63 -9.10 -14.62 -25.67
N ASP A 64 -10.27 -14.43 -25.06
CA ASP A 64 -11.48 -14.01 -25.78
C ASP A 64 -11.46 -12.53 -26.19
N VAL A 65 -10.72 -11.68 -25.47
CA VAL A 65 -10.60 -10.26 -25.80
C VAL A 65 -9.68 -10.07 -27.01
N ILE A 66 -8.63 -10.88 -27.09
CA ILE A 66 -7.67 -10.88 -28.19
C ILE A 66 -8.35 -11.32 -29.49
N SER A 67 -9.17 -12.37 -29.49
CA SER A 67 -9.92 -12.78 -30.68
C SER A 67 -10.92 -11.71 -31.15
N THR A 68 -11.47 -10.93 -30.22
CA THR A 68 -12.36 -9.80 -30.53
C THR A 68 -11.57 -8.61 -31.12
N LEU A 69 -10.40 -8.27 -30.55
CA LEU A 69 -9.50 -7.28 -31.12
C LEU A 69 -8.97 -7.68 -32.50
N TYR A 70 -8.74 -8.98 -32.72
CA TYR A 70 -8.38 -9.54 -34.01
C TYR A 70 -9.49 -9.28 -35.05
N TYR A 71 -10.75 -9.52 -34.68
CA TYR A 71 -11.90 -9.24 -35.55
C TYR A 71 -12.00 -7.74 -35.88
N TYR A 72 -11.81 -6.84 -34.91
CA TYR A 72 -11.81 -5.40 -35.18
C TYR A 72 -10.61 -4.94 -36.02
N GLY A 73 -9.40 -5.44 -35.74
CA GLY A 73 -8.19 -5.08 -36.50
C GLY A 73 -8.25 -5.52 -37.96
N ALA A 74 -8.83 -6.69 -38.23
CA ALA A 74 -9.06 -7.19 -39.59
C ALA A 74 -10.09 -6.32 -40.36
N ASN A 75 -11.10 -5.77 -39.67
CA ASN A 75 -12.12 -4.90 -40.29
C ASN A 75 -11.64 -3.45 -40.53
N TYR A 76 -10.63 -2.98 -39.79
CA TYR A 76 -10.08 -1.61 -39.93
C TYR A 76 -8.93 -1.51 -40.94
N GLY A 77 -8.61 -2.58 -41.67
CA GLY A 77 -7.66 -2.55 -42.78
C GLY A 77 -6.18 -2.51 -42.38
N PHE A 78 -5.84 -2.97 -41.17
CA PHE A 78 -4.44 -3.18 -40.80
C PHE A 78 -3.80 -4.26 -41.68
N ASP A 79 -2.57 -4.02 -42.11
CA ASP A 79 -1.83 -4.92 -42.99
C ASP A 79 -1.70 -6.31 -42.33
N PRO A 80 -2.29 -7.38 -42.93
CA PRO A 80 -2.34 -8.71 -42.33
C PRO A 80 -0.96 -9.27 -42.00
N ASP A 81 0.06 -8.92 -42.78
CA ASP A 81 1.41 -9.47 -42.65
C ASP A 81 2.17 -8.96 -41.42
N VAL A 82 1.76 -7.82 -40.84
CA VAL A 82 2.32 -7.28 -39.58
C VAL A 82 1.40 -7.57 -38.39
N PHE A 83 0.09 -7.49 -38.62
CA PHE A 83 -0.92 -7.64 -37.57
C PHE A 83 -1.02 -9.10 -37.10
N TYR A 84 -0.96 -10.07 -38.00
CA TYR A 84 -1.07 -11.50 -37.66
C TYR A 84 0.11 -12.03 -36.82
N PRO A 85 1.39 -11.77 -37.16
CA PRO A 85 2.50 -12.15 -36.30
C PRO A 85 2.50 -11.41 -34.96
N MET A 86 2.12 -10.13 -34.93
CA MET A 86 1.99 -9.38 -33.67
C MET A 86 0.90 -9.97 -32.76
N MET A 87 -0.27 -10.31 -33.31
CA MET A 87 -1.37 -10.88 -32.54
C MET A 87 -1.06 -12.30 -32.06
N SER A 88 -0.44 -13.12 -32.91
CA SER A 88 -0.01 -14.47 -32.53
C SER A 88 1.08 -14.46 -31.45
N ALA A 89 2.00 -13.47 -31.47
CA ALA A 89 2.99 -13.25 -30.42
C ALA A 89 2.35 -12.78 -29.10
N LEU A 90 1.29 -11.97 -29.18
CA LEU A 90 0.50 -11.54 -28.02
C LEU A 90 -0.24 -12.73 -27.40
N GLU A 91 -0.91 -13.58 -28.20
CA GLU A 91 -1.61 -14.79 -27.74
C GLU A 91 -0.67 -15.81 -27.09
N GLY A 92 0.42 -16.17 -27.78
CA GLY A 92 1.35 -17.21 -27.35
C GLY A 92 2.15 -16.87 -26.08
N SER A 93 2.19 -15.58 -25.70
CA SER A 93 2.94 -15.10 -24.54
C SER A 93 2.07 -14.89 -23.29
N THR A 94 0.74 -14.87 -23.41
CA THR A 94 -0.17 -14.41 -22.34
C THR A 94 -0.07 -15.18 -21.03
N VAL A 95 -0.06 -16.52 -21.08
CA VAL A 95 -0.18 -17.33 -19.85
C VAL A 95 1.13 -17.36 -19.05
N VAL A 96 2.25 -17.63 -19.71
CA VAL A 96 3.56 -17.69 -19.06
C VAL A 96 3.96 -16.30 -18.56
N SER A 97 3.69 -15.24 -19.35
CA SER A 97 3.94 -13.87 -18.94
C SER A 97 3.04 -13.41 -17.79
N ALA A 98 1.79 -13.89 -17.70
CA ALA A 98 0.91 -13.60 -16.57
C ALA A 98 1.43 -14.21 -15.27
N VAL A 99 1.92 -15.46 -15.29
CA VAL A 99 2.49 -16.12 -14.10
C VAL A 99 3.77 -15.41 -13.66
N ILE A 100 4.68 -15.10 -14.60
CA ILE A 100 5.92 -14.37 -14.30
C ILE A 100 5.62 -12.95 -13.79
N GLY A 101 4.65 -12.26 -14.41
CA GLY A 101 4.20 -10.93 -14.01
C GLY A 101 3.52 -10.91 -12.64
N ALA A 102 2.95 -12.02 -12.18
CA ALA A 102 2.34 -12.13 -10.86
C ALA A 102 3.33 -12.40 -9.72
N ILE A 103 4.58 -12.77 -10.02
CA ILE A 103 5.62 -13.08 -9.01
C ILE A 103 5.75 -11.97 -7.94
N PRO A 104 5.83 -10.67 -8.30
CA PRO A 104 5.91 -9.59 -7.30
C PRO A 104 4.70 -9.56 -6.36
N SER A 105 3.50 -9.77 -6.89
CA SER A 105 2.26 -9.78 -6.11
C SER A 105 2.17 -10.99 -5.19
N ILE A 106 2.60 -12.17 -5.66
CA ILE A 106 2.68 -13.38 -4.83
C ILE A 106 3.67 -13.17 -3.68
N LEU A 107 4.85 -12.61 -3.95
CA LEU A 107 5.87 -12.33 -2.93
C LEU A 107 5.38 -11.31 -1.89
N LEU A 108 4.59 -10.31 -2.29
CA LEU A 108 3.94 -9.40 -1.34
C LEU A 108 2.94 -10.13 -0.44
N ALA A 109 2.15 -11.06 -0.98
CA ALA A 109 1.22 -11.86 -0.20
C ALA A 109 1.97 -12.73 0.82
N VAL A 110 3.05 -13.39 0.39
CA VAL A 110 3.94 -14.17 1.28
C VAL A 110 4.55 -13.26 2.36
N GLY A 111 5.00 -12.06 2.01
CA GLY A 111 5.53 -11.08 2.98
C GLY A 111 4.51 -10.70 4.06
N MET A 112 3.24 -10.50 3.68
CA MET A 112 2.14 -10.22 4.62
C MET A 112 1.87 -11.42 5.54
N TRP A 113 1.83 -12.64 5.01
CA TRP A 113 1.66 -13.85 5.82
C TRP A 113 2.83 -14.10 6.78
N LEU A 114 4.07 -13.90 6.33
CA LEU A 114 5.26 -14.00 7.19
C LEU A 114 5.24 -12.97 8.34
N PHE A 115 4.76 -11.76 8.06
CA PHE A 115 4.59 -10.75 9.10
C PHE A 115 3.48 -11.13 10.10
N TYR A 116 2.35 -11.69 9.62
CA TYR A 116 1.27 -12.18 10.47
C TYR A 116 1.75 -13.30 11.40
N THR A 117 2.38 -14.35 10.86
CA THR A 117 2.82 -15.51 11.64
C THR A 117 3.89 -15.12 12.67
N THR A 118 4.79 -14.22 12.30
CA THR A 118 5.77 -13.64 13.22
C THR A 118 5.11 -12.89 14.37
N CYS A 119 4.11 -12.06 14.08
CA CYS A 119 3.41 -11.29 15.11
C CYS A 119 2.57 -12.17 16.04
N ARG A 120 2.04 -13.29 15.51
CA ARG A 120 1.26 -14.28 16.27
C ARG A 120 2.13 -15.22 17.10
N ASN A 121 3.41 -15.40 16.75
CA ASN A 121 4.30 -16.28 17.49
C ASN A 121 4.59 -15.71 18.90
N THR A 122 4.24 -16.50 19.91
CA THR A 122 4.46 -16.20 21.33
C THR A 122 5.80 -16.69 21.86
N GLN A 123 6.54 -17.51 21.08
CA GLN A 123 7.79 -18.14 21.53
C GLN A 123 8.98 -17.18 21.56
N SER A 124 9.04 -16.20 20.64
CA SER A 124 10.09 -15.19 20.63
C SER A 124 9.54 -13.86 21.12
N GLY A 125 10.27 -13.10 21.94
CA GLY A 125 9.85 -11.74 22.35
C GLY A 125 10.03 -10.69 21.24
N ASN A 126 10.66 -11.04 20.11
CA ASN A 126 10.99 -10.13 19.03
C ASN A 126 10.07 -10.32 17.80
N VAL A 127 10.04 -9.34 16.89
CA VAL A 127 9.34 -9.42 15.60
C VAL A 127 10.38 -9.56 14.49
N SER A 128 10.38 -10.71 13.81
CA SER A 128 11.13 -10.91 12.57
C SER A 128 10.74 -9.88 11.51
N THR A 129 11.74 -9.27 10.88
CA THR A 129 11.55 -8.25 9.84
C THR A 129 11.58 -8.82 8.42
N VAL A 130 11.66 -10.15 8.27
CA VAL A 130 11.78 -10.83 6.97
C VAL A 130 10.63 -10.47 6.03
N GLY A 131 9.38 -10.53 6.50
CA GLY A 131 8.20 -10.14 5.71
C GLY A 131 8.27 -8.68 5.25
N LEU A 132 8.68 -7.76 6.14
CA LEU A 132 8.84 -6.35 5.81
C LEU A 132 9.99 -6.11 4.82
N THR A 133 11.07 -6.89 4.88
CA THR A 133 12.16 -6.80 3.90
C THR A 133 11.74 -7.26 2.51
N ILE A 134 10.95 -8.33 2.41
CA ILE A 134 10.40 -8.79 1.13
C ILE A 134 9.50 -7.70 0.55
N CYS A 135 8.56 -7.17 1.35
CA CYS A 135 7.67 -6.10 0.90
C CYS A 135 8.45 -4.84 0.47
N LYS A 136 9.52 -4.49 1.19
CA LYS A 136 10.41 -3.38 0.82
C LYS A 136 11.04 -3.61 -0.56
N VAL A 137 11.69 -4.75 -0.76
CA VAL A 137 12.42 -5.05 -2.01
C VAL A 137 11.47 -5.04 -3.20
N ILE A 138 10.29 -5.67 -3.07
CA ILE A 138 9.29 -5.65 -4.15
C ILE A 138 8.78 -4.25 -4.44
N THR A 139 8.54 -3.43 -3.41
CA THR A 139 8.12 -2.03 -3.60
C THR A 139 9.19 -1.22 -4.36
N VAL A 140 10.48 -1.47 -4.08
CA VAL A 140 11.59 -0.83 -4.80
C VAL A 140 11.62 -1.29 -6.27
N ILE A 141 11.47 -2.59 -6.53
CA ILE A 141 11.42 -3.12 -7.90
C ILE A 141 10.26 -2.47 -8.69
N ASN A 142 9.06 -2.44 -8.10
CA ASN A 142 7.89 -1.82 -8.74
C ASN A 142 8.09 -0.32 -8.98
N LEU A 143 8.75 0.39 -8.06
CA LEU A 143 9.10 1.81 -8.25
C LEU A 143 10.05 2.01 -9.44
N VAL A 144 11.08 1.18 -9.56
CA VAL A 144 12.03 1.26 -10.68
C VAL A 144 11.32 0.99 -12.01
N LEU A 145 10.50 -0.07 -12.07
CA LEU A 145 9.70 -0.37 -13.27
C LEU A 145 8.75 0.76 -13.64
N LEU A 146 8.05 1.33 -12.65
CA LEU A 146 7.18 2.50 -12.86
C LEU A 146 7.97 3.67 -13.46
N CYS A 147 9.15 3.99 -12.91
CA CYS A 147 10.02 5.04 -13.45
C CYS A 147 10.45 4.74 -14.91
N CYS A 148 10.78 3.49 -15.24
CA CYS A 148 11.10 3.10 -16.61
C CYS A 148 9.91 3.31 -17.56
N VAL A 149 8.70 2.92 -17.15
CA VAL A 149 7.47 3.13 -17.93
C VAL A 149 7.19 4.62 -18.12
N VAL A 150 7.38 5.44 -17.09
CA VAL A 150 7.24 6.91 -17.18
C VAL A 150 8.19 7.48 -18.21
N LEU A 151 9.47 7.10 -18.19
CA LEU A 151 10.46 7.55 -19.17
C LEU A 151 10.09 7.13 -20.59
N PHE A 152 9.62 5.89 -20.76
CA PHE A 152 9.16 5.39 -22.05
C PHE A 152 7.93 6.16 -22.58
N LEU A 153 6.94 6.43 -21.72
CA LEU A 153 5.76 7.22 -22.11
C LEU A 153 6.13 8.65 -22.49
N VAL A 154 7.02 9.29 -21.73
CA VAL A 154 7.52 10.63 -22.07
C VAL A 154 8.25 10.61 -23.42
N ALA A 155 9.09 9.62 -23.68
CA ALA A 155 9.77 9.46 -24.96
C ALA A 155 8.77 9.28 -26.13
N MET A 156 7.74 8.46 -25.95
CA MET A 156 6.68 8.27 -26.95
C MET A 156 5.92 9.57 -27.22
N VAL A 157 5.53 10.30 -26.19
CA VAL A 157 4.87 11.61 -26.34
C VAL A 157 5.76 12.59 -27.11
N MET A 158 7.06 12.64 -26.81
CA MET A 158 8.01 13.50 -27.53
C MET A 158 8.12 13.11 -29.01
N ILE A 159 8.18 11.82 -29.33
CA ILE A 159 8.19 11.32 -30.71
C ILE A 159 6.91 11.74 -31.43
N PHE A 160 5.75 11.60 -30.80
CA PHE A 160 4.47 12.04 -31.37
C PHE A 160 4.44 13.55 -31.64
N ILE A 161 4.90 14.37 -30.70
CA ILE A 161 4.95 15.83 -30.89
C ILE A 161 5.86 16.19 -32.08
N ILE A 162 7.03 15.56 -32.19
CA ILE A 162 7.97 15.80 -33.30
C ILE A 162 7.37 15.32 -34.62
N ALA A 163 6.73 14.14 -34.65
CA ALA A 163 6.09 13.60 -35.84
C ALA A 163 4.97 14.55 -36.33
N PHE A 164 4.09 15.01 -35.45
CA PHE A 164 3.02 15.95 -35.81
C PHE A 164 3.52 17.34 -36.17
N ALA A 165 4.64 17.79 -35.59
CA ALA A 165 5.29 19.04 -35.98
C ALA A 165 6.01 18.94 -37.34
N GLY A 166 6.46 17.74 -37.73
CA GLY A 166 7.08 17.45 -39.03
C GLY A 166 6.10 17.17 -40.16
N MET A 167 4.84 16.85 -39.84
CA MET A 167 3.74 16.82 -40.82
C MET A 167 3.38 18.28 -41.16
N GLY A 168 3.96 18.81 -42.24
CA GLY A 168 3.53 20.10 -42.82
C GLY A 168 2.02 20.13 -43.04
N GLU A 169 1.45 21.34 -43.15
CA GLU A 169 0.00 21.58 -43.28
C GLU A 169 -0.71 20.47 -44.07
N ILE A 170 -1.55 19.70 -43.37
CA ILE A 170 -2.45 18.75 -44.02
C ILE A 170 -3.47 19.61 -44.78
N ASN A 171 -3.15 19.93 -46.03
CA ASN A 171 -4.07 20.53 -46.98
C ASN A 171 -5.12 19.47 -47.32
N TYR A 172 -6.16 19.39 -46.50
CA TYR A 172 -7.39 18.75 -46.92
C TYR A 172 -7.95 19.61 -48.06
N TYR A 173 -7.96 19.05 -49.28
CA TYR A 173 -8.71 19.61 -50.40
C TYR A 173 -10.21 19.52 -50.06
N SER A 174 -10.69 20.42 -49.19
CA SER A 174 -12.12 20.59 -48.92
C SER A 174 -12.67 21.62 -49.89
N TYR A 175 -13.20 21.11 -51.00
CA TYR A 175 -14.03 21.85 -51.93
C TYR A 175 -15.41 22.06 -51.30
N SER A 176 -15.55 23.09 -50.45
CA SER A 176 -16.83 23.78 -50.19
C SER A 176 -16.68 24.80 -49.06
N ASP A 177 -16.96 26.06 -49.39
CA ASP A 177 -17.45 27.13 -48.51
C ASP A 177 -17.01 27.12 -47.04
N GLY A 178 -15.90 27.80 -46.79
CA GLY A 178 -15.97 29.08 -46.08
C GLY A 178 -16.68 29.13 -44.72
N TYR A 179 -16.53 28.15 -43.82
CA TYR A 179 -16.68 28.39 -42.37
C TYR A 179 -16.15 27.30 -41.43
N TYR A 180 -15.79 26.11 -41.94
CA TYR A 180 -15.30 24.98 -41.11
C TYR A 180 -14.04 24.33 -41.68
N GLY A 181 -13.14 25.14 -42.25
CA GLY A 181 -11.89 24.67 -42.84
C GLY A 181 -10.69 24.94 -41.93
N ALA A 182 -9.91 23.90 -41.65
CA ALA A 182 -8.68 23.86 -40.84
C ALA A 182 -8.90 23.82 -39.32
N THR A 183 -9.20 22.63 -38.77
CA THR A 183 -8.74 22.30 -37.41
C THR A 183 -7.22 22.36 -37.42
N SER A 184 -6.67 23.48 -36.97
CA SER A 184 -5.24 23.76 -37.03
C SER A 184 -4.44 22.69 -36.30
N ALA A 185 -3.37 22.18 -36.93
CA ALA A 185 -2.42 21.28 -36.28
C ALA A 185 -1.91 21.84 -34.93
N ALA A 186 -1.84 23.18 -34.83
CA ALA A 186 -1.56 23.90 -33.60
C ALA A 186 -2.54 23.60 -32.44
N PHE A 187 -3.85 23.46 -32.71
CA PHE A 187 -4.83 23.11 -31.68
C PHE A 187 -4.59 21.69 -31.15
N VAL A 188 -4.32 20.73 -32.03
CA VAL A 188 -4.04 19.32 -31.67
C VAL A 188 -2.75 19.21 -30.85
N ILE A 189 -1.68 19.89 -31.28
CA ILE A 189 -0.39 19.93 -30.55
C ILE A 189 -0.57 20.55 -29.16
N THR A 190 -1.30 21.68 -29.06
CA THR A 190 -1.54 22.35 -27.77
C THR A 190 -2.33 21.45 -26.80
N LEU A 191 -3.35 20.75 -27.30
CA LEU A 191 -4.13 19.81 -26.49
C LEU A 191 -3.27 18.63 -26.02
N LEU A 192 -2.41 18.09 -26.89
CA LEU A 192 -1.50 16.99 -26.57
C LEU A 192 -0.49 17.40 -25.48
N VAL A 193 0.05 18.62 -25.55
CA VAL A 193 0.92 19.19 -24.51
C VAL A 193 0.18 19.29 -23.17
N ILE A 194 -1.05 19.83 -23.14
CA ILE A 194 -1.83 19.93 -21.91
C ILE A 194 -2.10 18.54 -21.31
N VAL A 195 -2.52 17.57 -22.12
CA VAL A 195 -2.77 16.20 -21.67
C VAL A 195 -1.49 15.57 -21.12
N SER A 196 -0.36 15.74 -21.79
CA SER A 196 0.93 15.21 -21.32
C SER A 196 1.38 15.81 -19.98
N LEU A 197 1.12 17.10 -19.75
CA LEU A 197 1.40 17.75 -18.45
C LEU A 197 0.52 17.18 -17.33
N ILE A 198 -0.75 16.94 -17.61
CA ILE A 198 -1.67 16.30 -16.65
C ILE A 198 -1.19 14.88 -16.32
N VAL A 199 -0.83 14.10 -17.33
CA VAL A 199 -0.29 12.74 -17.14
C VAL A 199 0.99 12.77 -16.32
N ALA A 200 1.92 13.69 -16.60
CA ALA A 200 3.15 13.84 -15.83
C ALA A 200 2.88 14.19 -14.35
N ALA A 201 1.92 15.06 -14.08
CA ALA A 201 1.53 15.41 -12.71
C ALA A 201 0.94 14.22 -11.95
N VAL A 202 0.07 13.43 -12.59
CA VAL A 202 -0.48 12.20 -12.01
C VAL A 202 0.62 11.19 -11.71
N LEU A 203 1.56 10.99 -12.64
CA LEU A 203 2.69 10.08 -12.46
C LEU A 203 3.60 10.50 -11.30
N ALA A 204 3.89 11.79 -11.16
CA ALA A 204 4.66 12.33 -10.03
C ALA A 204 3.97 12.03 -8.68
N LEU A 205 2.63 12.12 -8.64
CA LEU A 205 1.84 11.80 -7.46
C LEU A 205 1.96 10.29 -7.11
N VAL A 206 1.87 9.41 -8.10
CA VAL A 206 2.04 7.95 -7.90
C VAL A 206 3.44 7.60 -7.39
N ILE A 207 4.48 8.29 -7.87
CA ILE A 207 5.85 8.16 -7.36
C ILE A 207 5.92 8.61 -5.89
N ALA A 208 5.34 9.76 -5.55
CA ALA A 208 5.31 10.25 -4.17
C ALA A 208 4.58 9.25 -3.22
N TYR A 209 3.51 8.62 -3.71
CA TYR A 209 2.79 7.57 -2.98
C TYR A 209 3.66 6.34 -2.72
N THR A 210 4.28 5.76 -3.75
CA THR A 210 5.13 4.57 -3.61
C THR A 210 6.36 4.82 -2.72
N VAL A 211 6.97 6.01 -2.81
CA VAL A 211 8.04 6.44 -1.89
C VAL A 211 7.54 6.56 -0.45
N SER A 212 6.31 7.02 -0.24
CA SER A 212 5.72 7.12 1.10
C SER A 212 5.48 5.74 1.74
N ILE A 213 5.08 4.72 0.96
CA ILE A 213 5.02 3.32 1.40
C ILE A 213 6.41 2.85 1.84
N LEU A 214 7.44 3.09 1.01
CA LEU A 214 8.82 2.68 1.31
C LEU A 214 9.33 3.29 2.61
N ARG A 215 9.05 4.58 2.83
CA ARG A 215 9.36 5.27 4.09
C ARG A 215 8.62 4.65 5.28
N ALA A 216 7.35 4.29 5.13
CA ALA A 216 6.59 3.64 6.19
C ALA A 216 7.14 2.25 6.55
N ILE A 217 7.46 1.41 5.57
CA ILE A 217 8.06 0.08 5.80
C ILE A 217 9.40 0.20 6.53
N ASN A 218 10.27 1.13 6.10
CA ASN A 218 11.57 1.34 6.75
C ASN A 218 11.42 1.79 8.21
N ARG A 219 10.42 2.63 8.51
CA ARG A 219 10.13 3.09 9.88
C ARG A 219 9.62 1.96 10.77
N ILE A 220 8.65 1.17 10.29
CA ILE A 220 8.13 0.00 11.02
C ILE A 220 9.25 -1.02 11.25
N LYS A 221 10.09 -1.27 10.24
CA LYS A 221 11.27 -2.14 10.37
C LYS A 221 12.26 -1.59 11.41
N GLY A 222 12.54 -0.29 11.38
CA GLY A 222 13.42 0.38 12.34
C GLY A 222 12.91 0.24 13.78
N SER A 223 11.60 0.44 14.00
CA SER A 223 11.00 0.21 15.31
C SER A 223 11.04 -1.25 15.74
N ALA A 224 10.88 -2.20 14.82
CA ALA A 224 10.97 -3.63 15.14
C ALA A 224 12.39 -4.06 15.55
N LEU A 225 13.43 -3.47 14.95
CA LEU A 225 14.83 -3.78 15.27
C LEU A 225 15.32 -3.09 16.55
N ASN A 226 15.00 -1.80 16.70
CA ASN A 226 15.53 -0.98 17.79
C ASN A 226 14.64 -0.99 19.03
N GLY A 227 13.41 -1.50 18.91
CA GLY A 227 12.42 -1.48 20.00
C GLY A 227 11.97 -0.07 20.40
N ALA A 228 12.31 0.96 19.62
CA ALA A 228 11.94 2.34 19.87
C ALA A 228 10.64 2.70 19.11
N PRO A 229 9.67 3.36 19.77
CA PRO A 229 8.44 3.79 19.11
C PRO A 229 8.74 4.88 18.08
N ASP A 230 8.32 4.66 16.82
CA ASP A 230 8.35 5.68 15.75
C ASP A 230 6.93 5.91 15.24
N ASN A 231 6.43 7.14 15.41
CA ASN A 231 5.09 7.56 15.00
C ASN A 231 5.07 8.33 13.67
N ARG A 232 6.21 8.48 12.99
CA ARG A 232 6.31 9.27 11.76
C ARG A 232 5.71 8.50 10.59
N ILE A 233 4.44 8.17 10.59
CA ILE A 233 3.75 7.67 9.38
C ILE A 233 3.08 8.86 8.70
N SER A 234 3.29 9.00 7.38
CA SER A 234 2.73 10.11 6.60
C SER A 234 1.20 10.04 6.56
N ARG A 235 0.51 11.16 6.87
CA ARG A 235 -0.96 11.24 6.71
C ARG A 235 -1.38 11.20 5.25
N PHE A 236 -0.52 11.70 4.37
CA PHE A 236 -0.71 11.61 2.92
C PHE A 236 -0.83 10.15 2.48
N LEU A 237 0.03 9.26 3.00
CA LEU A 237 -0.02 7.83 2.67
C LEU A 237 -1.38 7.21 3.07
N THR A 238 -1.82 7.42 4.31
CA THR A 238 -3.09 6.84 4.81
C THR A 238 -4.29 7.42 4.06
N GLY A 239 -4.34 8.74 3.85
CA GLY A 239 -5.43 9.39 3.12
C GLY A 239 -5.48 8.93 1.67
N PHE A 240 -4.36 8.94 0.97
CA PHE A 240 -4.30 8.56 -0.43
C PHE A 240 -4.62 7.07 -0.65
N MET A 241 -4.19 6.18 0.26
CA MET A 241 -4.52 4.75 0.17
C MET A 241 -6.02 4.48 0.43
N MET A 242 -6.67 5.32 1.24
CA MET A 242 -8.12 5.26 1.43
C MET A 242 -8.85 5.71 0.15
N VAL A 243 -8.40 6.80 -0.48
CA VAL A 243 -8.96 7.28 -1.76
C VAL A 243 -8.79 6.25 -2.86
N ILE A 244 -7.58 5.69 -3.04
CA ILE A 244 -7.35 4.60 -4.00
C ILE A 244 -8.27 3.42 -3.69
N GLY A 245 -8.38 3.00 -2.43
CA GLY A 245 -9.22 1.87 -2.04
C GLY A 245 -10.70 2.07 -2.39
N VAL A 246 -11.23 3.29 -2.22
CA VAL A 246 -12.61 3.61 -2.59
C VAL A 246 -12.77 3.64 -4.11
N LEU A 247 -11.83 4.26 -4.83
CA LEU A 247 -11.86 4.32 -6.30
C LEU A 247 -11.74 2.92 -6.94
N THR A 248 -10.90 2.05 -6.38
CA THR A 248 -10.77 0.66 -6.86
C THR A 248 -11.99 -0.18 -6.51
N CYS A 249 -12.65 0.05 -5.37
CA CYS A 249 -13.93 -0.57 -5.09
C CYS A 249 -15.02 -0.12 -6.07
N LEU A 250 -15.12 1.18 -6.36
CA LEU A 250 -16.05 1.72 -7.35
C LEU A 250 -15.77 1.15 -8.75
N GLY A 251 -14.50 1.16 -9.17
CA GLY A 251 -14.07 0.52 -10.42
C GLY A 251 -14.38 -0.97 -10.46
N GLY A 252 -14.21 -1.68 -9.34
CA GLY A 252 -14.55 -3.09 -9.21
C GLY A 252 -16.04 -3.39 -9.39
N LEU A 253 -16.93 -2.51 -8.92
CA LEU A 253 -18.38 -2.62 -9.15
C LEU A 253 -18.74 -2.51 -10.63
N PHE A 254 -18.07 -1.62 -11.38
CA PHE A 254 -18.24 -1.56 -12.83
C PHE A 254 -17.64 -2.79 -13.53
N SER A 255 -16.44 -3.22 -13.11
CA SER A 255 -15.76 -4.39 -13.68
C SER A 255 -16.51 -5.70 -13.44
N LEU A 256 -17.36 -5.79 -12.40
CA LEU A 256 -18.23 -6.95 -12.16
C LEU A 256 -19.21 -7.21 -13.32
N ILE A 257 -19.62 -6.16 -14.03
CA ILE A 257 -20.56 -6.26 -15.16
C ILE A 257 -19.83 -6.82 -16.39
N ALA A 258 -18.61 -6.37 -16.65
CA ALA A 258 -17.83 -6.80 -17.81
C ALA A 258 -17.10 -8.13 -17.60
N SER A 259 -16.58 -8.36 -16.39
CA SER A 259 -15.73 -9.50 -16.06
C SER A 259 -15.84 -9.83 -14.56
N PRO A 260 -16.68 -10.79 -14.15
CA PRO A 260 -16.97 -11.04 -12.74
C PRO A 260 -15.70 -11.41 -11.95
N VAL A 261 -14.76 -12.13 -12.56
CA VAL A 261 -13.49 -12.53 -11.94
C VAL A 261 -12.61 -11.32 -11.61
N ALA A 262 -12.40 -10.39 -12.56
CA ALA A 262 -11.59 -9.19 -12.33
C ALA A 262 -12.30 -8.16 -11.43
N GLY A 263 -13.64 -8.14 -11.45
CA GLY A 263 -14.45 -7.34 -10.55
C GLY A 263 -14.25 -7.73 -9.08
N ILE A 264 -14.31 -9.04 -8.77
CA ILE A 264 -14.04 -9.55 -7.41
C ILE A 264 -12.60 -9.22 -6.97
N ALA A 265 -11.61 -9.39 -7.86
CA ALA A 265 -10.22 -9.03 -7.55
C ALA A 265 -10.08 -7.55 -7.19
N SER A 266 -10.74 -6.66 -7.94
CA SER A 266 -10.70 -5.21 -7.74
C SER A 266 -11.36 -4.81 -6.41
N LEU A 267 -12.50 -5.43 -6.07
CA LEU A 267 -13.17 -5.23 -4.78
C LEU A 267 -12.29 -5.70 -3.61
N ALA A 268 -11.72 -6.90 -3.70
CA ALA A 268 -10.84 -7.43 -2.65
C ALA A 268 -9.60 -6.55 -2.45
N SER A 269 -9.02 -6.04 -3.54
CA SER A 269 -7.90 -5.10 -3.52
C SER A 269 -8.29 -3.78 -2.84
N GLY A 270 -9.44 -3.21 -3.20
CA GLY A 270 -9.92 -1.96 -2.62
C GLY A 270 -10.19 -2.06 -1.13
N VAL A 271 -10.86 -3.11 -0.68
CA VAL A 271 -11.08 -3.37 0.76
C VAL A 271 -9.75 -3.61 1.48
N CYS A 272 -8.80 -4.31 0.87
CA CYS A 272 -7.46 -4.48 1.43
C CYS A 272 -6.74 -3.13 1.62
N CYS A 273 -6.78 -2.23 0.63
CA CYS A 273 -6.21 -0.88 0.75
C CYS A 273 -6.84 -0.07 1.87
N VAL A 274 -8.17 -0.15 2.05
CA VAL A 274 -8.88 0.54 3.14
C VAL A 274 -8.45 -0.02 4.51
N LEU A 275 -8.43 -1.35 4.68
CA LEU A 275 -8.01 -1.97 5.93
C LEU A 275 -6.56 -1.63 6.29
N MET A 276 -5.65 -1.68 5.30
CA MET A 276 -4.26 -1.31 5.51
C MET A 276 -4.10 0.18 5.87
N SER A 277 -4.96 1.06 5.34
CA SER A 277 -4.95 2.48 5.71
C SER A 277 -5.35 2.67 7.18
N LEU A 278 -6.42 2.01 7.61
CA LEU A 278 -6.88 2.05 9.00
C LEU A 278 -5.82 1.47 9.96
N LEU A 279 -5.17 0.38 9.58
CA LEU A 279 -4.09 -0.24 10.38
C LEU A 279 -2.88 0.68 10.55
N LEU A 280 -2.45 1.37 9.48
CA LEU A 280 -1.37 2.34 9.55
C LEU A 280 -1.75 3.57 10.40
N GLY A 281 -3.02 3.98 10.33
CA GLY A 281 -3.59 5.01 11.20
C GLY A 281 -3.57 4.63 12.69
N GLU A 282 -4.04 3.42 13.01
CA GLU A 282 -4.00 2.87 14.37
C GLU A 282 -2.57 2.68 14.88
N TYR A 283 -1.67 2.17 14.05
CA TYR A 283 -0.25 2.04 14.39
C TYR A 283 0.32 3.39 14.80
N ARG A 284 0.08 4.43 14.00
CA ARG A 284 0.56 5.78 14.31
C ARG A 284 -0.03 6.31 15.61
N ALA A 285 -1.34 6.17 15.80
CA ALA A 285 -2.03 6.68 17.00
C ALA A 285 -1.48 6.01 18.27
N LYS A 286 -1.35 4.69 18.25
CA LYS A 286 -0.86 3.93 19.41
C LYS A 286 0.66 4.10 19.63
N MET A 287 1.47 4.23 18.57
CA MET A 287 2.90 4.60 18.72
C MET A 287 3.07 6.02 19.28
N THR A 288 2.17 6.95 18.95
CA THR A 288 2.19 8.30 19.51
C THR A 288 1.89 8.27 21.01
N MET A 289 0.94 7.43 21.45
CA MET A 289 0.64 7.24 22.87
C MET A 289 1.82 6.67 23.67
N LEU A 290 2.65 5.81 23.05
CA LEU A 290 3.88 5.31 23.69
C LEU A 290 4.99 6.35 23.77
N LEU A 291 5.08 7.24 22.77
CA LEU A 291 6.08 8.31 22.73
C LEU A 291 5.69 9.50 23.62
N TYR A 292 4.39 9.78 23.73
CA TYR A 292 3.80 10.85 24.53
C TYR A 292 2.65 10.27 25.36
N PRO A 293 2.94 9.60 26.49
CA PRO A 293 1.90 9.10 27.37
C PRO A 293 1.03 10.29 27.81
N PRO A 294 -0.31 10.18 27.79
CA PRO A 294 -1.16 11.27 28.24
C PRO A 294 -0.81 11.56 29.70
N VAL A 295 -0.35 12.78 29.97
CA VAL A 295 -0.26 13.29 31.33
C VAL A 295 -1.68 13.24 31.86
N GLN A 296 -1.98 12.32 32.77
CA GLN A 296 -3.29 12.32 33.42
C GLN A 296 -3.45 13.71 34.04
N PRO A 297 -4.55 14.43 33.81
CA PRO A 297 -4.82 15.62 34.60
C PRO A 297 -4.87 15.16 36.06
N MET A 298 -3.90 15.59 36.86
CA MET A 298 -4.05 15.50 38.31
C MET A 298 -5.30 16.31 38.64
N TYR A 299 -6.40 15.62 38.92
CA TYR A 299 -7.55 16.27 39.55
C TYR A 299 -7.02 16.88 40.85
N SER A 300 -7.13 18.19 40.98
CA SER A 300 -6.60 19.01 42.09
C SER A 300 -7.33 18.80 43.43
N ASN A 301 -7.84 17.59 43.68
CA ASN A 301 -8.60 17.26 44.88
C ASN A 301 -7.94 16.13 45.70
N MET A 302 -6.61 16.04 45.66
CA MET A 302 -5.88 15.36 46.73
C MET A 302 -5.69 16.35 47.88
N PRO A 303 -6.15 16.05 49.11
CA PRO A 303 -5.89 16.89 50.28
C PRO A 303 -4.37 17.07 50.46
N PRO A 304 -3.93 18.22 51.01
CA PRO A 304 -2.53 18.61 50.96
C PRO A 304 -1.65 17.53 51.61
N TYR A 305 -0.84 16.87 50.78
CA TYR A 305 0.26 16.06 51.28
C TYR A 305 1.23 17.00 51.98
N THR A 306 1.23 16.95 53.32
CA THR A 306 2.33 17.41 54.15
C THR A 306 3.63 16.84 53.58
N ASN A 307 4.53 17.74 53.22
CA ASN A 307 5.88 17.43 52.74
C ASN A 307 6.59 16.53 53.76
N VAL A 308 6.75 15.24 53.45
CA VAL A 308 7.71 14.38 54.12
C VAL A 308 8.76 13.96 53.10
N PRO A 309 10.04 14.34 53.28
CA PRO A 309 11.13 13.92 52.39
C PRO A 309 11.36 12.40 52.46
N PRO A 310 12.02 11.80 51.46
CA PRO A 310 12.01 10.35 51.24
C PRO A 310 12.67 9.59 52.40
N GLN A 311 11.89 8.74 53.08
CA GLN A 311 12.41 7.77 54.05
C GLN A 311 13.05 6.59 53.30
N GLN A 312 14.35 6.46 53.51
CA GLN A 312 15.20 5.36 53.10
C GLN A 312 14.84 4.07 53.88
N PRO A 313 14.94 2.86 53.29
CA PRO A 313 14.50 1.62 53.96
C PRO A 313 15.44 1.27 55.13
N GLY A 314 14.86 0.96 56.30
CA GLY A 314 15.58 0.82 57.57
C GLY A 314 16.22 -0.54 57.88
N GLY A 315 17.09 -0.51 58.90
CA GLY A 315 17.71 -1.63 59.64
C GLY A 315 19.18 -1.29 59.96
N SER A 316 19.68 -1.26 61.20
CA SER A 316 19.49 -2.18 62.33
C SER A 316 19.57 -1.47 63.69
N GLN A 317 18.67 -1.83 64.62
CA GLN A 317 18.80 -1.51 66.05
C GLN A 317 19.97 -2.30 66.66
N GLY A 318 20.97 -1.59 67.19
CA GLY A 318 21.89 -2.10 68.20
C GLY A 318 21.42 -1.68 69.60
N PRO A 319 21.60 -2.50 70.65
CA PRO A 319 21.07 -2.21 71.97
C PRO A 319 21.98 -1.23 72.74
N ASN A 320 21.36 -0.28 73.44
CA ASN A 320 21.95 0.46 74.56
C ASN A 320 21.11 0.13 75.82
N PRO A 321 21.62 0.20 77.05
CA PRO A 321 23.01 0.37 77.51
C PRO A 321 23.68 -0.94 77.97
#